data_AF-A0A4Q2WYS6-F1
#
_entry.id   AF-A0A4Q2WYS6-F1
#
_cell.length_a   1.000
_cell.length_b   1.000
_cell.length_c   1.000
_cell.angle_alpha   90.00
_cell.angle_beta   90.00
_cell.angle_gamma   90.00
#
_symmetry.space_group_name_H-M   'P 1'
#
loop_
_entity.id
_entity.type
_entity.pdbx_description
1 polymer ?
#
loop_
_entity_poly.entity_id
_entity_poly.type
_entity_poly.pdbx_seq_one_letter_code
_entity_poly.pdbx_strand_id
1 'polypeptide(L)'
;MRQGVDFSRLPEFTPDPAVWARISAAQVARQRRRRGLFGAGGAAVAAALFAAVIALPRAPAPDARIDAVAAGERESRVLEAEWLRVAADARPLPTARLRAIDAALQSAYDRGARAEEVAPLWQQRNQALRGLLVRAQDGTTVEAVATLTRI
;
A
#
# COMPACT_ATOMS: atom_id res chain seq x y z
N MET A 1 18.80 -29.03 12.81
CA MET A 1 19.33 -28.01 13.76
C MET A 1 18.84 -26.65 13.31
N ARG A 2 17.84 -26.05 13.98
CA ARG A 2 17.33 -24.71 13.65
C ARG A 2 18.22 -23.68 14.34
N GLN A 3 18.96 -22.87 13.57
CA GLN A 3 19.67 -21.72 14.11
C GLN A 3 18.63 -20.67 14.53
N GLY A 4 18.52 -20.41 15.83
CA GLY A 4 17.72 -19.31 16.34
C GLY A 4 18.38 -17.99 15.95
N VAL A 5 17.62 -17.09 15.34
CA VAL A 5 18.05 -15.71 15.09
C VAL A 5 18.11 -15.01 16.44
N ASP A 6 19.33 -14.64 16.87
CA ASP A 6 19.57 -13.88 18.09
C ASP A 6 19.28 -12.39 17.82
N PHE A 7 18.05 -11.96 18.11
CA PHE A 7 17.59 -10.58 17.92
C PHE A 7 18.38 -9.56 18.76
N SER A 8 19.10 -10.01 19.79
CA SER A 8 19.97 -9.19 20.64
C SER A 8 21.24 -8.70 19.92
N ARG A 9 21.56 -9.26 18.74
CA ARG A 9 22.71 -8.89 17.92
C ARG A 9 22.38 -7.99 16.74
N LEU A 10 21.12 -7.57 16.60
CA LEU A 10 20.77 -6.62 15.57
C LEU A 10 21.38 -5.26 15.93
N PRO A 11 22.15 -4.62 15.04
CA PRO A 11 22.68 -3.29 15.30
C PRO A 11 21.50 -2.34 15.52
N GLU A 12 21.56 -1.54 16.59
CA GLU A 12 20.58 -0.48 16.82
C GLU A 12 20.66 0.49 15.64
N PHE A 13 19.66 0.41 14.75
CA PHE A 13 19.56 1.32 13.63
C PHE A 13 18.94 2.62 14.12
N THR A 14 19.79 3.60 14.43
CA THR A 14 19.35 4.99 14.62
C THR A 14 19.40 5.68 13.26
N PRO A 15 18.27 5.84 12.54
CA PRO A 15 18.27 6.56 11.27
C PRO A 15 18.76 7.99 11.49
N ASP A 16 19.72 8.41 10.69
CA ASP A 16 20.23 9.78 10.72
C ASP A 16 19.06 10.77 10.51
N PRO A 17 18.81 11.70 11.46
CA PRO A 17 17.73 12.68 11.34
C PRO A 17 17.87 13.59 10.10
N ALA A 18 19.08 13.76 9.56
CA ALA A 18 19.31 14.51 8.33
C ALA A 18 18.73 13.82 7.08
N VAL A 19 18.57 12.48 7.11
CA VAL A 19 17.94 11.73 6.02
C VAL A 19 16.47 12.14 5.88
N TRP A 20 15.76 12.27 7.00
CA TRP A 20 14.36 12.74 7.01
C TRP A 20 14.23 14.18 6.53
N ALA A 21 15.14 15.06 6.94
CA ALA A 21 15.18 16.44 6.46
C ALA A 21 15.38 16.51 4.93
N ARG A 22 16.26 15.67 4.38
CA ARG A 22 16.51 15.62 2.92
C ARG A 22 15.32 15.07 2.14
N ILE A 23 14.68 14.00 2.64
CA ILE A 23 13.49 13.41 2.01
C ILE A 23 12.33 14.43 2.02
N SER A 24 12.07 15.05 3.17
CA SER A 24 11.02 16.07 3.31
C SER A 24 11.30 17.33 2.47
N ALA A 25 12.55 17.81 2.41
CA ALA A 25 12.92 18.93 1.54
C ALA A 25 12.69 18.63 0.06
N ALA A 26 13.01 17.40 -0.40
CA ALA A 26 12.74 16.97 -1.77
C ALA A 26 11.24 16.90 -2.08
N GLN A 27 10.42 16.48 -1.10
CA GLN A 27 8.96 16.47 -1.22
C GLN A 27 8.37 17.88 -1.26
N VAL A 28 8.82 18.79 -0.38
CA VAL A 28 8.38 20.19 -0.35
C VAL A 28 8.77 20.93 -1.63
N ALA A 29 9.96 20.69 -2.19
CA ALA A 29 10.37 21.28 -3.46
C ALA A 29 9.48 20.84 -4.63
N ARG A 30 9.07 19.56 -4.66
CA ARG A 30 8.12 19.04 -5.66
C ARG A 30 6.72 19.62 -5.47
N GLN A 31 6.26 19.76 -4.23
CA GLN A 31 4.94 20.32 -3.92
C GLN A 31 4.85 21.82 -4.23
N ARG A 32 5.92 22.59 -3.96
CA ARG A 32 5.99 24.02 -4.30
C ARG A 32 5.97 24.27 -5.81
N ARG A 33 6.66 23.43 -6.59
CA ARG A 33 6.61 23.50 -8.06
C ARG A 33 5.21 23.24 -8.63
N ARG A 34 4.39 22.40 -7.97
CA ARG A 34 3.01 22.12 -8.40
C ARG A 34 1.99 23.16 -7.91
N ARG A 35 2.26 23.84 -6.79
CA ARG A 35 1.39 24.89 -6.24
C ARG A 35 1.47 26.22 -7.00
N GLY A 36 2.52 26.46 -7.78
CA GLY A 36 2.65 27.66 -8.63
C GLY A 36 1.61 27.78 -9.75
N LEU A 37 0.77 26.76 -9.96
CA LEU A 37 -0.29 26.77 -10.99
C LEU A 37 -1.72 26.88 -10.43
N PHE A 38 -1.95 26.80 -9.10
CA PHE A 38 -3.30 26.73 -8.51
C PHE A 38 -3.43 27.45 -7.14
N GLY A 39 -2.82 28.62 -6.97
CA GLY A 39 -2.82 29.34 -5.70
C GLY A 39 -3.88 30.45 -5.61
N ALA A 40 -4.93 30.26 -4.80
CA ALA A 40 -5.64 31.36 -4.13
C ALA A 40 -6.61 30.98 -2.98
N GLY A 41 -7.05 29.73 -2.79
CA GLY A 41 -8.22 29.44 -1.93
C GLY A 41 -8.00 28.80 -0.55
N GLY A 42 -6.77 28.58 -0.07
CA GLY A 42 -6.52 27.60 1.00
C GLY A 42 -6.36 28.12 2.44
N ALA A 43 -6.12 29.42 2.65
CA ALA A 43 -5.64 29.90 3.95
C ALA A 43 -6.74 30.06 5.01
N ALA A 44 -8.01 30.20 4.61
CA ALA A 44 -9.10 30.50 5.57
C ALA A 44 -9.73 29.25 6.22
N VAL A 45 -9.55 28.05 5.66
CA VAL A 45 -10.26 26.84 6.13
C VAL A 45 -9.58 26.16 7.33
N ALA A 46 -8.27 26.38 7.51
CA ALA A 46 -7.50 25.72 8.57
C ALA A 46 -7.89 26.17 9.99
N ALA A 47 -8.31 27.43 10.16
CA ALA A 47 -8.72 27.95 11.48
C ALA A 47 -10.13 27.47 11.90
N ALA A 48 -11.03 27.24 10.94
CA ALA A 48 -12.40 26.80 11.23
C ALA A 48 -12.49 25.32 11.64
N LEU A 49 -11.59 24.47 11.13
CA LEU A 49 -11.60 23.04 11.43
C LEU A 49 -11.12 22.71 12.85
N PHE A 50 -10.27 23.55 13.46
CA PHE A 50 -9.78 23.31 14.81
C PHE A 50 -10.83 23.62 15.89
N ALA A 51 -11.69 24.62 15.66
CA ALA A 51 -12.76 25.00 16.59
C ALA A 51 -13.93 24.00 16.62
N ALA A 52 -14.16 23.27 15.52
CA ALA A 52 -15.30 22.34 15.40
C ALA A 52 -15.09 20.99 16.13
N VAL A 53 -13.86 20.62 16.46
CA VAL A 53 -13.53 19.33 17.11
C VAL A 53 -13.93 19.29 18.58
N ILE A 54 -14.02 20.43 19.26
CA ILE A 54 -14.22 20.47 20.72
C ILE A 54 -15.71 20.39 21.13
N ALA A 55 -16.66 20.58 20.20
CA ALA A 55 -18.04 20.90 20.57
C ALA A 55 -19.16 19.99 20.03
N LEU A 56 -18.91 18.85 19.38
CA LEU A 56 -20.02 18.08 18.78
C LEU A 56 -20.13 16.61 19.23
N PRO A 57 -21.19 16.24 20.00
CA PRO A 57 -21.60 14.86 20.17
C PRO A 57 -22.51 14.47 19.00
N ARG A 58 -22.06 13.58 18.12
CA ARG A 58 -22.93 12.82 17.20
C ARG A 58 -22.13 11.70 16.54
N ALA A 59 -22.51 10.46 16.79
CA ALA A 59 -22.06 9.31 16.01
C ALA A 59 -22.66 9.42 14.58
N PRO A 60 -21.85 9.50 13.52
CA PRO A 60 -22.35 9.43 12.15
C PRO A 60 -22.48 7.97 11.70
N ALA A 61 -23.48 7.69 10.85
CA ALA A 61 -23.61 6.40 10.16
C ALA A 61 -22.36 6.11 9.32
N PRO A 62 -21.90 4.85 9.24
CA PRO A 62 -20.69 4.50 8.48
C PRO A 62 -20.89 4.81 7.00
N ASP A 63 -19.98 5.60 6.45
CA ASP A 63 -19.94 5.90 5.03
C ASP A 63 -19.47 4.64 4.29
N ALA A 64 -20.40 3.96 3.61
CA ALA A 64 -20.16 2.68 2.91
C ALA A 64 -18.96 2.71 1.95
N ARG A 65 -18.51 3.91 1.53
CA ARG A 65 -17.33 4.11 0.68
C ARG A 65 -16.01 3.99 1.45
N ILE A 66 -15.98 4.49 2.68
CA ILE A 66 -14.85 4.29 3.59
C ILE A 66 -14.72 2.80 3.91
N ASP A 67 -15.86 2.12 4.08
CA ASP A 67 -15.89 0.67 4.28
C ASP A 67 -15.34 -0.09 3.06
N ALA A 68 -15.63 0.37 1.84
CA ALA A 68 -15.11 -0.23 0.61
C ALA A 68 -13.58 -0.13 0.49
N VAL A 69 -12.99 1.03 0.85
CA VAL A 69 -11.53 1.19 0.88
C VAL A 69 -10.91 0.24 1.90
N ALA A 70 -11.46 0.21 3.12
CA ALA A 70 -10.96 -0.66 4.18
C ALA A 70 -11.11 -2.16 3.85
N ALA A 71 -12.20 -2.54 3.19
CA ALA A 71 -12.42 -3.91 2.72
C ALA A 71 -11.42 -4.29 1.62
N GLY A 72 -11.21 -3.40 0.64
CA GLY A 72 -10.25 -3.60 -0.43
C GLY A 72 -8.82 -3.79 0.09
N GLU A 73 -8.40 -2.97 1.04
CA GLU A 73 -7.10 -3.08 1.70
C GLU A 73 -6.94 -4.39 2.48
N ARG A 74 -7.93 -4.78 3.29
CA ARG A 74 -7.91 -6.04 4.04
C ARG A 74 -7.76 -7.24 3.11
N GLU A 75 -8.55 -7.29 2.05
CA GLU A 75 -8.46 -8.36 1.06
C GLU A 75 -7.08 -8.40 0.39
N SER A 76 -6.52 -7.22 0.07
CA SER A 76 -5.19 -7.11 -0.50
C SER A 76 -4.11 -7.74 0.38
N ARG A 77 -4.17 -7.50 1.69
CA ARG A 77 -3.23 -8.10 2.65
C ARG A 77 -3.36 -9.62 2.72
N VAL A 78 -4.58 -10.14 2.64
CA VAL A 78 -4.84 -11.59 2.61
C VAL A 78 -4.24 -12.22 1.35
N LEU A 79 -4.52 -11.64 0.18
CA LEU A 79 -4.01 -12.14 -1.10
C LEU A 79 -2.49 -12.07 -1.20
N GLU A 80 -1.89 -11.00 -0.67
CA GLU A 80 -0.43 -10.85 -0.62
C GLU A 80 0.21 -11.90 0.29
N ALA A 81 -0.36 -12.14 1.47
CA ALA A 81 0.10 -13.20 2.36
C ALA A 81 -0.01 -14.59 1.72
N GLU A 82 -1.09 -14.84 0.97
CA GLU A 82 -1.28 -16.11 0.25
C GLU A 82 -0.28 -16.26 -0.91
N TRP A 83 -0.08 -15.20 -1.69
CA TRP A 83 0.91 -15.19 -2.76
C TRP A 83 2.33 -15.44 -2.24
N LEU A 84 2.72 -14.82 -1.13
CA LEU A 84 4.02 -15.06 -0.50
C LEU A 84 4.18 -16.50 0.01
N ARG A 85 3.09 -17.18 0.40
CA ARG A 85 3.13 -18.61 0.76
C ARG A 85 3.34 -19.50 -0.44
N VAL A 86 2.63 -19.25 -1.55
CA VAL A 86 2.70 -20.09 -2.76
C VAL A 86 3.99 -19.81 -3.55
N ALA A 87 4.46 -18.57 -3.57
CA ALA A 87 5.66 -18.13 -4.28
C ALA A 87 6.90 -18.05 -3.37
N ALA A 88 6.93 -18.78 -2.25
CA ALA A 88 8.03 -18.71 -1.27
C ALA A 88 9.42 -18.99 -1.89
N ASP A 89 9.48 -19.90 -2.87
CA ASP A 89 10.71 -20.31 -3.54
C ASP A 89 10.97 -19.61 -4.88
N ALA A 90 9.91 -19.08 -5.52
CA ALA A 90 10.04 -18.32 -6.74
C ALA A 90 10.32 -16.87 -6.35
N ARG A 91 11.57 -16.36 -6.40
CA ARG A 91 11.88 -14.92 -6.19
C ARG A 91 10.97 -14.07 -7.08
N PRO A 92 9.86 -13.51 -6.57
CA PRO A 92 8.85 -13.05 -7.47
C PRO A 92 8.99 -11.54 -7.49
N LEU A 93 9.68 -11.02 -8.50
CA LEU A 93 9.67 -9.60 -8.75
C LEU A 93 8.22 -9.20 -9.05
N PRO A 94 7.61 -8.26 -8.31
CA PRO A 94 6.25 -7.84 -8.59
C PRO A 94 6.18 -7.36 -10.05
N THR A 95 5.15 -7.83 -10.75
CA THR A 95 4.96 -7.50 -12.16
C THR A 95 4.92 -5.99 -12.36
N ALA A 96 5.36 -5.50 -13.52
CA ALA A 96 5.33 -4.08 -13.84
C ALA A 96 3.93 -3.47 -13.63
N ARG A 97 2.87 -4.25 -13.90
CA ARG A 97 1.48 -3.88 -13.65
C ARG A 97 1.19 -3.65 -12.17
N LEU A 98 1.57 -4.59 -11.29
CA LEU A 98 1.32 -4.45 -9.84
C LEU A 98 2.05 -3.23 -9.28
N ARG A 99 3.33 -3.02 -9.68
CA ARG A 99 4.11 -1.83 -9.31
C ARG A 99 3.46 -0.52 -9.76
N ALA A 100 2.88 -0.48 -10.96
CA ALA A 100 2.17 0.70 -11.46
C ALA A 100 0.91 1.01 -10.63
N ILE A 101 0.17 -0.03 -10.22
CA ILE A 101 -1.01 0.11 -9.35
C ILE A 101 -0.59 0.63 -7.96
N ASP A 102 0.45 0.06 -7.36
CA ASP A 102 0.95 0.50 -6.05
C ASP A 102 1.44 1.95 -6.10
N ALA A 103 2.10 2.36 -7.18
CA ALA A 103 2.50 3.76 -7.38
C ALA A 103 1.29 4.70 -7.52
N ALA A 104 0.22 4.26 -8.19
CA ALA A 104 -1.02 5.02 -8.31
C ALA A 104 -1.75 5.15 -6.96
N LEU A 105 -1.79 4.08 -6.17
CA LEU A 105 -2.32 4.09 -4.80
C LEU A 105 -1.53 5.07 -3.92
N GLN A 106 -0.20 4.99 -3.92
CA GLN A 106 0.64 5.91 -3.17
C GLN A 106 0.41 7.36 -3.61
N SER A 107 0.36 7.63 -4.91
CA SER A 107 0.07 8.97 -5.42
C SER A 107 -1.33 9.47 -5.05
N ALA A 108 -2.31 8.59 -4.87
CA ALA A 108 -3.65 8.93 -4.41
C ALA A 108 -3.63 9.32 -2.91
N TYR A 109 -2.93 8.54 -2.08
CA TYR A 109 -2.74 8.90 -0.67
C TYR A 109 -1.96 10.20 -0.48
N ASP A 110 -0.87 10.39 -1.23
CA ASP A 110 -0.03 11.59 -1.16
C ASP A 110 -0.80 12.89 -1.45
N ARG A 111 -1.84 12.82 -2.30
CA ARG A 111 -2.69 13.97 -2.63
C ARG A 111 -3.97 14.06 -1.79
N GLY A 112 -4.18 13.14 -0.84
CA GLY A 112 -5.41 13.06 -0.05
C GLY A 112 -6.65 12.75 -0.90
N ALA A 113 -6.51 11.86 -1.88
CA ALA A 113 -7.60 11.46 -2.78
C ALA A 113 -8.80 10.93 -2.00
N ARG A 114 -10.00 11.13 -2.55
CA ARG A 114 -11.24 10.68 -1.91
C ARG A 114 -11.40 9.17 -2.01
N ALA A 115 -12.25 8.60 -1.15
CA ALA A 115 -12.54 7.16 -1.14
C ALA A 115 -13.00 6.63 -2.52
N GLU A 116 -13.74 7.43 -3.28
CA GLU A 116 -14.20 7.13 -4.65
C GLU A 116 -13.04 6.94 -5.65
N GLU A 117 -11.92 7.63 -5.44
CA GLU A 117 -10.72 7.49 -6.28
C GLU A 117 -9.84 6.32 -5.83
N VAL A 118 -9.84 6.01 -4.52
CA VAL A 118 -8.96 5.00 -3.91
C VAL A 118 -9.55 3.60 -4.01
N ALA A 119 -10.86 3.45 -3.81
CA ALA A 119 -11.57 2.17 -3.88
C ALA A 119 -11.32 1.38 -5.19
N PRO A 120 -11.44 1.97 -6.40
CA PRO A 120 -11.18 1.23 -7.65
C PRO A 120 -9.72 0.80 -7.80
N LEU A 121 -8.76 1.52 -7.20
CA LEU A 121 -7.35 1.14 -7.23
C LEU A 121 -7.08 -0.11 -6.37
N TRP A 122 -7.72 -0.21 -5.20
CA TRP A 122 -7.66 -1.43 -4.38
C TRP A 122 -8.28 -2.63 -5.10
N GLN A 123 -9.40 -2.45 -5.81
CA GLN A 123 -9.97 -3.51 -6.63
C GLN A 123 -9.00 -3.99 -7.72
N GLN A 124 -8.34 -3.06 -8.42
CA GLN A 124 -7.34 -3.39 -9.44
C GLN A 124 -6.15 -4.16 -8.85
N ARG A 125 -5.66 -3.75 -7.67
CA ARG A 125 -4.60 -4.47 -6.95
C ARG A 125 -5.02 -5.89 -6.62
N ASN A 126 -6.22 -6.07 -6.06
CA ASN A 126 -6.74 -7.38 -5.68
C ASN A 126 -6.92 -8.28 -6.91
N GLN A 127 -7.41 -7.74 -8.03
CA GLN A 127 -7.51 -8.50 -9.29
C GLN A 127 -6.14 -8.93 -9.82
N ALA A 128 -5.14 -8.03 -9.76
CA ALA A 128 -3.78 -8.36 -10.17
C ALA A 128 -3.18 -9.46 -9.29
N LEU A 129 -3.34 -9.38 -7.97
CA LEU A 129 -2.87 -10.39 -7.03
C LEU A 129 -3.53 -11.75 -7.25
N ARG A 130 -4.87 -11.81 -7.42
CA ARG A 130 -5.56 -13.07 -7.76
C ARG A 130 -5.01 -13.69 -9.05
N GLY A 131 -4.75 -12.87 -10.07
CA GLY A 131 -4.16 -13.35 -11.32
C GLY A 131 -2.73 -13.91 -11.16
N LEU A 132 -1.95 -13.36 -10.23
CA LEU A 132 -0.62 -13.92 -9.89
C LEU A 132 -0.74 -15.23 -9.11
N LEU A 133 -1.71 -15.32 -8.19
CA LEU A 133 -1.97 -16.51 -7.41
C LEU A 133 -2.33 -17.71 -8.31
N VAL A 134 -3.26 -17.53 -9.25
CA VAL A 134 -3.66 -18.56 -10.21
C VAL A 134 -2.45 -19.08 -11.00
N ARG A 135 -1.62 -18.18 -11.54
CA ARG A 135 -0.42 -18.57 -12.29
C ARG A 135 0.61 -19.32 -11.43
N ALA A 136 0.76 -18.92 -10.18
CA ALA A 136 1.68 -19.58 -9.26
C ALA A 136 1.22 -21.01 -8.96
N GLN A 137 -0.08 -21.21 -8.75
CA GLN A 137 -0.70 -22.52 -8.51
C GLN A 137 -0.58 -23.46 -9.73
N ASP A 138 -0.80 -22.93 -10.94
CA ASP A 138 -0.61 -23.67 -12.19
C ASP A 138 0.84 -24.16 -12.34
N GLY A 139 1.82 -23.29 -12.05
CA GLY A 139 3.24 -23.62 -12.10
C GLY A 139 3.62 -24.76 -11.14
N THR A 140 3.16 -24.70 -9.89
CA THR A 140 3.39 -25.78 -8.90
C THR A 140 2.76 -27.11 -9.29
N THR A 141 1.61 -27.09 -9.97
CA THR A 141 0.91 -28.32 -10.37
C THR A 141 1.67 -29.04 -11.49
N VAL A 142 2.21 -28.30 -12.46
CA VAL A 142 3.00 -28.88 -13.56
C VAL A 142 4.29 -29.54 -13.05
N GLU A 143 4.98 -28.91 -12.11
CA GLU A 143 6.21 -29.45 -11.52
C GLU A 143 5.96 -30.74 -10.71
N ALA A 144 4.84 -30.80 -9.97
CA ALA A 144 4.46 -31.99 -9.21
C ALA A 144 4.14 -33.20 -10.12
N VAL A 145 3.40 -33.00 -11.20
CA VAL A 145 3.07 -34.06 -12.18
C VAL A 145 4.32 -34.55 -12.92
N ALA A 146 5.22 -33.64 -13.31
CA ALA A 146 6.47 -34.00 -13.95
C ALA A 146 7.38 -34.85 -13.03
N THR A 147 7.35 -34.59 -11.72
CA THR A 147 8.12 -35.36 -10.73
C THR A 147 7.56 -36.78 -10.57
N LEU A 148 6.23 -36.93 -10.54
CA LEU A 148 5.58 -38.24 -10.40
C LEU A 148 5.75 -39.15 -11.62
N THR A 149 5.88 -38.59 -12.82
CA THR A 149 6.02 -39.37 -14.07
C THR A 149 7.47 -39.84 -14.31
N ARG A 150 8.43 -39.43 -13.48
CA ARG A 150 9.86 -39.75 -13.63
C ARG A 150 10.31 -40.96 -12.80
N ILE A 151 9.40 -41.66 -12.13
CA ILE A 151 9.64 -42.86 -11.32
C ILE A 151 9.11 -44.08 -12.08
#